data_AF-A0A4Q0T1I5-F1
#
_entry.id   AF-A0A4Q0T1I5-F1
#
_cell.length_a   1.000
_cell.length_b   1.000
_cell.length_c   1.000
_cell.angle_alpha   90.00
_cell.angle_beta   90.00
_cell.angle_gamma   90.00
#
_symmetry.space_group_name_H-M   'P 1'
#
loop_
_entity.id
_entity.type
_entity.pdbx_description
1 polymer ?
#
loop_
_entity_poly.entity_id
_entity_poly.type
_entity_poly.pdbx_seq_one_letter_code
_entity_poly.pdbx_strand_id
1 'polypeptide(L)'
;MAAIFGRRDKPALGKSPDYLKERPIPGLHPSDIRVLRLIYEDAIERNRPIWSPEQFSLKLEDMSRESFLDSLEILEQQGYIKIKRLMGGLPRGIGVIQPTLNGFMVFARANMPQIEEIIRKVALVILNEGLESASEVTETTQIAPFVVDNLLDLFASRNWLKVSNTLSDKHVYSVSPSMKRALA
;
A
#
# COMPACT_ATOMS: atom_id res chain seq x y z
N MET A 1 -58.52 16.83 -25.06
CA MET A 1 -57.80 17.64 -24.05
C MET A 1 -56.95 16.70 -23.23
N ALA A 2 -55.62 16.74 -23.41
CA ALA A 2 -54.68 15.74 -22.90
C ALA A 2 -53.90 16.27 -21.68
N ALA A 3 -53.67 15.37 -20.73
CA ALA A 3 -52.98 15.62 -19.48
C ALA A 3 -51.47 15.86 -19.67
N ILE A 4 -50.94 16.87 -18.98
CA ILE A 4 -49.52 17.16 -18.84
C ILE A 4 -48.92 16.26 -17.76
N PHE A 5 -48.32 15.14 -18.15
CA PHE A 5 -47.39 14.40 -17.28
C PHE A 5 -46.01 15.04 -17.38
N GLY A 6 -45.58 15.67 -16.28
CA GLY A 6 -44.24 16.23 -16.12
C GLY A 6 -43.17 15.13 -16.25
N ARG A 7 -42.56 15.04 -17.43
CA ARG A 7 -41.28 14.35 -17.61
C ARG A 7 -40.24 15.09 -16.78
N ARG A 8 -39.85 14.48 -15.67
CA ARG A 8 -38.65 14.86 -14.92
C ARG A 8 -37.46 14.30 -15.69
N ASP A 9 -36.99 15.03 -16.69
CA ASP A 9 -35.69 14.77 -17.31
C ASP A 9 -34.62 14.97 -16.24
N LYS A 10 -34.19 13.88 -15.61
CA LYS A 10 -32.92 13.89 -14.88
C LYS A 10 -31.83 14.05 -15.94
N PRO A 11 -31.00 15.11 -15.89
CA PRO A 11 -29.88 15.21 -16.81
C PRO A 11 -29.00 13.97 -16.68
N ALA A 12 -28.47 13.48 -17.80
CA ALA A 12 -27.56 12.34 -17.81
C ALA A 12 -26.41 12.64 -16.84
N LEU A 13 -26.31 11.87 -15.77
CA LEU A 13 -25.19 11.95 -14.84
C LEU A 13 -23.92 11.76 -15.68
N GLY A 14 -23.08 12.79 -15.73
CA GLY A 14 -21.79 12.76 -16.41
C GLY A 14 -20.96 11.59 -15.92
N LYS A 15 -20.00 11.16 -16.76
CA LYS A 15 -19.13 9.98 -16.55
C LYS A 15 -18.82 9.74 -15.08
N SER A 16 -19.19 8.55 -14.59
CA SER A 16 -18.87 8.05 -13.24
C SER A 16 -17.41 8.36 -12.89
N PRO A 17 -17.12 9.07 -11.78
CA PRO A 17 -15.74 9.34 -11.40
C PRO A 17 -15.01 8.05 -11.04
N ASP A 18 -13.70 7.99 -11.29
CA ASP A 18 -12.86 6.77 -11.21
C ASP A 18 -12.84 6.08 -9.82
N TYR A 19 -13.32 6.74 -8.75
CA TYR A 19 -13.45 6.11 -7.43
C TYR A 19 -14.43 4.93 -7.40
N LEU A 20 -15.33 4.81 -8.39
CA LEU A 20 -16.27 3.67 -8.51
C LEU A 20 -15.59 2.37 -9.02
N LYS A 21 -14.30 2.41 -9.38
CA LYS A 21 -13.52 1.22 -9.80
C LYS A 21 -12.68 0.62 -8.68
N GLU A 22 -12.76 1.16 -7.46
CA GLU A 22 -12.01 0.65 -6.32
C GLU A 22 -12.48 -0.76 -5.95
N ARG A 23 -11.54 -1.71 -5.92
CA ARG A 23 -11.86 -3.04 -5.37
C ARG A 23 -12.14 -2.86 -3.87
N PRO A 24 -13.28 -3.35 -3.38
CA PRO A 24 -13.60 -3.22 -1.97
C PRO A 24 -12.58 -4.00 -1.14
N ILE A 25 -12.12 -3.37 -0.06
CA ILE A 25 -11.32 -4.02 0.98
C ILE A 25 -12.26 -4.27 2.16
N PRO A 26 -12.49 -5.53 2.55
CA PRO A 26 -13.41 -5.84 3.64
C PRO A 26 -13.07 -5.06 4.92
N GLY A 27 -14.08 -4.43 5.51
CA GLY A 27 -13.92 -3.65 6.75
C GLY A 27 -13.45 -2.21 6.56
N LEU A 28 -13.26 -1.72 5.32
CA LEU A 28 -12.91 -0.32 5.05
C LEU A 28 -14.03 0.41 4.29
N HIS A 29 -14.27 1.67 4.66
CA HIS A 29 -15.11 2.57 3.90
C HIS A 29 -14.38 3.03 2.61
N PRO A 30 -15.09 3.40 1.52
CA PRO A 30 -14.44 3.91 0.31
C PRO A 30 -13.44 5.06 0.55
N SER A 31 -13.74 5.97 1.48
CA SER A 31 -12.81 7.03 1.88
C SER A 31 -11.49 6.48 2.42
N ASP A 32 -11.54 5.45 3.27
CA ASP A 32 -10.35 4.83 3.86
C ASP A 32 -9.54 4.09 2.81
N ILE A 33 -10.22 3.39 1.88
CA ILE A 33 -9.59 2.71 0.75
C ILE A 33 -8.83 3.72 -0.12
N ARG A 34 -9.44 4.87 -0.38
CA ARG A 34 -8.80 5.93 -1.15
C ARG A 34 -7.57 6.50 -0.45
N VAL A 35 -7.63 6.74 0.86
CA VAL A 35 -6.47 7.18 1.65
C VAL A 35 -5.36 6.11 1.66
N LEU A 36 -5.73 4.85 1.87
CA LEU A 36 -4.80 3.72 1.83
C LEU A 36 -4.08 3.66 0.48
N ARG A 37 -4.85 3.70 -0.61
CA ARG A 37 -4.32 3.64 -1.97
C ARG A 37 -3.34 4.78 -2.21
N LEU A 38 -3.72 6.01 -1.86
CA LEU A 38 -2.87 7.19 -2.02
C LEU A 38 -1.52 7.04 -1.30
N ILE A 39 -1.53 6.54 -0.05
CA ILE A 39 -0.30 6.34 0.73
C ILE A 39 0.62 5.34 0.05
N TYR A 40 0.09 4.19 -0.36
CA TYR A 40 0.90 3.09 -0.92
C TYR A 40 1.32 3.32 -2.37
N GLU A 41 0.51 4.01 -3.19
CA GLU A 41 0.90 4.45 -4.52
C GLU A 41 2.07 5.45 -4.43
N ASP A 42 1.99 6.44 -3.53
CA ASP A 42 3.07 7.41 -3.32
C ASP A 42 4.33 6.72 -2.75
N ALA A 43 4.17 5.69 -1.91
CA ALA A 43 5.27 4.85 -1.41
C ALA A 43 6.04 4.16 -2.52
N ILE A 44 5.31 3.57 -3.46
CA ILE A 44 5.89 2.85 -4.60
C ILE A 44 6.55 3.84 -5.57
N GLU A 45 5.85 4.93 -5.90
CA GLU A 45 6.34 5.94 -6.87
C GLU A 45 7.60 6.66 -6.37
N ARG A 46 7.64 7.03 -5.09
CA ARG A 46 8.71 7.86 -4.53
C ARG A 46 9.77 7.07 -3.75
N ASN A 47 9.60 5.75 -3.65
CA ASN A 47 10.40 4.87 -2.82
C ASN A 47 10.58 5.41 -1.39
N ARG A 48 9.48 5.86 -0.77
CA ARG A 48 9.52 6.56 0.52
C ARG A 48 8.76 5.76 1.59
N PRO A 49 9.35 5.57 2.79
CA PRO A 49 8.70 4.79 3.84
C PRO A 49 7.95 5.62 4.88
N ILE A 50 7.96 6.96 4.80
CA ILE A 50 7.35 7.84 5.81
C ILE A 50 6.78 9.12 5.19
N TRP A 51 5.69 9.65 5.76
CA TRP A 51 5.10 10.93 5.38
C TRP A 51 4.66 11.74 6.57
N SER A 52 4.55 13.06 6.37
CA SER A 52 3.71 13.90 7.21
C SER A 52 2.31 14.02 6.59
N PRO A 53 1.24 14.17 7.39
CA PRO A 53 -0.14 14.23 6.88
C PRO A 53 -0.37 15.34 5.85
N GLU A 54 0.33 16.46 5.97
CA GLU A 54 0.19 17.65 5.11
C GLU A 54 0.61 17.37 3.66
N GLN A 55 1.39 16.32 3.43
CA GLN A 55 1.83 15.92 2.10
C GLN A 55 0.70 15.32 1.26
N PHE A 56 -0.37 14.87 1.92
CA PHE A 56 -1.54 14.27 1.27
C PHE A 56 -2.74 15.21 1.20
N SER A 57 -2.78 16.29 2.00
CA SER A 57 -3.94 17.18 2.05
C SER A 57 -4.24 17.89 0.73
N LEU A 58 -3.24 18.06 -0.14
CA LEU A 58 -3.41 18.64 -1.48
C LEU A 58 -3.89 17.62 -2.53
N LYS A 59 -3.77 16.32 -2.27
CA LYS A 59 -4.11 15.26 -3.23
C LYS A 59 -5.56 14.74 -3.08
N LEU A 60 -6.29 15.22 -2.07
CA LEU A 60 -7.64 14.79 -1.71
C LEU A 60 -8.59 16.00 -1.62
N GLU A 61 -8.68 16.78 -2.70
CA GLU A 61 -9.41 18.06 -2.75
C GLU A 61 -10.90 17.95 -2.41
N ASP A 62 -11.52 16.80 -2.65
CA ASP A 62 -12.93 16.49 -2.37
C ASP A 62 -13.17 15.80 -1.02
N MET A 63 -12.11 15.54 -0.24
CA MET A 63 -12.20 14.97 1.10
C MET A 63 -12.02 16.05 2.16
N SER A 64 -12.94 16.11 3.13
CA SER A 64 -12.78 17.02 4.26
C SER A 64 -11.56 16.62 5.10
N ARG A 65 -10.92 17.61 5.73
CA ARG A 65 -9.78 17.36 6.63
C ARG A 65 -10.13 16.38 7.73
N GLU A 66 -11.30 16.52 8.36
CA GLU A 66 -11.76 15.59 9.41
C GLU A 66 -11.93 14.16 8.87
N SER A 67 -12.54 13.99 7.69
CA SER A 67 -12.67 12.66 7.08
C SER A 67 -11.32 12.02 6.76
N PHE A 68 -10.33 12.81 6.33
CA PHE A 68 -8.98 12.31 6.10
C PHE A 68 -8.33 11.84 7.42
N LEU A 69 -8.47 12.60 8.50
CA LEU A 69 -7.93 12.23 9.81
C LEU A 69 -8.61 11.00 10.39
N ASP A 70 -9.94 10.91 10.26
CA ASP A 70 -10.71 9.72 10.66
C ASP A 70 -10.22 8.49 9.90
N SER A 71 -10.03 8.60 8.58
CA SER A 71 -9.46 7.52 7.77
C SER A 71 -8.07 7.12 8.22
N LEU A 72 -7.18 8.07 8.55
CA LEU A 72 -5.85 7.73 9.08
C LEU A 72 -5.94 6.93 10.39
N GLU A 73 -6.82 7.34 11.31
CA GLU A 73 -7.01 6.62 12.58
C GLU A 73 -7.61 5.22 12.36
N ILE A 74 -8.57 5.06 11.44
CA ILE A 74 -9.13 3.76 11.04
C ILE A 74 -8.03 2.87 10.46
N LEU A 75 -7.24 3.37 9.51
CA LEU A 75 -6.17 2.62 8.87
C LEU A 75 -5.08 2.21 9.87
N GLU A 76 -4.79 3.05 10.88
CA GLU A 76 -3.90 2.68 11.99
C GLU A 76 -4.51 1.59 12.87
N GLN A 77 -5.78 1.71 13.26
CA GLN A 77 -6.48 0.72 14.09
C GLN A 77 -6.53 -0.66 13.42
N GLN A 78 -6.72 -0.69 12.09
CA GLN A 78 -6.67 -1.93 11.30
C GLN A 78 -5.24 -2.44 11.05
N GLY A 79 -4.23 -1.71 11.52
CA GLY A 79 -2.82 -2.08 11.37
C GLY A 79 -2.34 -2.02 9.92
N TYR A 80 -2.94 -1.18 9.08
CA TYR A 80 -2.50 -0.96 7.69
C TYR A 80 -1.44 0.13 7.61
N ILE A 81 -1.43 1.06 8.55
CA ILE A 81 -0.36 2.04 8.74
C ILE A 81 0.02 2.11 10.22
N LYS A 82 1.14 2.77 10.53
CA LYS A 82 1.51 3.19 11.88
C LYS A 82 1.57 4.71 11.92
N ILE A 83 1.05 5.31 12.97
CA ILE A 83 1.14 6.75 13.19
C ILE A 83 2.03 7.02 14.40
N LYS A 84 3.16 7.72 14.18
CA LYS A 84 3.92 8.30 15.28
C LYS A 84 3.29 9.63 15.64
N ARG A 85 2.78 9.70 16.87
CA ARG A 85 2.20 10.93 17.40
C ARG A 85 3.29 11.85 17.97
N LEU A 86 3.20 13.13 17.65
CA LEU A 86 4.12 14.17 18.13
C LEU A 86 3.43 15.05 19.16
N MET A 87 4.11 15.37 20.26
CA MET A 87 3.58 16.32 21.24
C MET A 87 3.42 17.69 20.56
N GLY A 88 2.22 18.26 20.62
CA GLY A 88 1.89 19.51 19.92
C GLY A 88 1.62 19.37 18.41
N GLY A 89 1.66 18.16 17.85
CA GLY A 89 1.27 17.92 16.46
C GLY A 89 -0.20 18.26 16.25
N LEU A 90 -0.50 19.19 15.36
CA LEU A 90 -1.88 19.52 15.00
C LEU A 90 -2.10 19.16 13.53
N PRO A 91 -3.16 18.40 13.21
CA PRO A 91 -4.29 18.03 14.06
C PRO A 91 -4.13 16.63 14.71
N ARG A 92 -4.75 16.41 15.89
CA ARG A 92 -4.83 15.13 16.62
C ARG A 92 -3.48 14.46 16.99
N GLY A 93 -2.39 15.21 17.00
CA GLY A 93 -1.05 14.67 17.30
C GLY A 93 -0.44 13.85 16.16
N ILE A 94 -1.11 13.68 15.02
CA ILE A 94 -0.64 12.84 13.90
C ILE A 94 0.57 13.53 13.26
N GLY A 95 1.77 12.96 13.43
CA GLY A 95 3.01 13.56 12.93
C GLY A 95 3.65 12.80 11.79
N VAL A 96 3.83 11.49 11.95
CA VAL A 96 4.45 10.64 10.92
C VAL A 96 3.57 9.44 10.63
N ILE A 97 3.27 9.23 9.35
CA ILE A 97 2.58 8.07 8.81
C ILE A 97 3.63 7.13 8.23
N GLN A 98 3.57 5.85 8.59
CA GLN A 98 4.47 4.82 8.09
C GLN A 98 3.67 3.61 7.57
N PRO A 99 3.99 3.05 6.39
CA PRO A 99 3.38 1.81 5.90
C PRO A 99 3.70 0.64 6.82
N THR A 100 2.88 -0.39 6.73
CA THR A 100 3.13 -1.68 7.36
C THR A 100 3.14 -2.77 6.31
N LEU A 101 3.79 -3.89 6.62
CA LEU A 101 3.72 -5.06 5.75
C LEU A 101 2.27 -5.53 5.53
N ASN A 102 1.43 -5.49 6.58
CA ASN A 102 0.02 -5.88 6.47
C ASN A 102 -0.75 -4.96 5.52
N GLY A 103 -0.63 -3.64 5.69
CA GLY A 103 -1.26 -2.68 4.81
C GLY A 103 -0.75 -2.77 3.37
N PHE A 104 0.55 -3.00 3.16
CA PHE A 104 1.11 -3.24 1.84
C PHE A 104 0.46 -4.46 1.17
N MET A 105 0.38 -5.59 1.87
CA MET A 105 -0.19 -6.82 1.31
C MET A 105 -1.67 -6.69 0.98
N VAL A 106 -2.43 -5.98 1.82
CA VAL A 106 -3.85 -5.68 1.56
C VAL A 106 -4.01 -4.75 0.35
N PHE A 107 -3.25 -3.66 0.33
CA PHE A 107 -3.22 -2.73 -0.81
C PHE A 107 -2.84 -3.45 -2.12
N ALA A 108 -1.75 -4.20 -2.11
CA ALA A 108 -1.19 -4.80 -3.31
C ALA A 108 -2.13 -5.87 -3.89
N ARG A 109 -2.78 -6.69 -3.06
CA ARG A 109 -3.78 -7.65 -3.54
C ARG A 109 -5.04 -7.00 -4.12
N ALA A 110 -5.41 -5.83 -3.60
CA ALA A 110 -6.54 -5.07 -4.12
C ALA A 110 -6.20 -4.33 -5.43
N ASN A 111 -4.98 -3.82 -5.58
CA ASN A 111 -4.64 -2.85 -6.63
C ASN A 111 -3.59 -3.34 -7.65
N MET A 112 -2.85 -4.42 -7.36
CA MET A 112 -1.83 -5.01 -8.22
C MET A 112 -2.23 -6.44 -8.60
N PRO A 113 -2.96 -6.64 -9.72
CA PRO A 113 -3.45 -7.96 -10.14
C PRO A 113 -2.39 -9.06 -10.20
N GLN A 114 -1.14 -8.68 -10.51
CA GLN A 114 0.01 -9.56 -10.67
C GLN A 114 0.81 -9.78 -9.37
N ILE A 115 0.34 -9.32 -8.21
CA ILE A 115 1.17 -9.34 -6.99
C ILE A 115 1.62 -10.75 -6.58
N GLU A 116 0.77 -11.77 -6.72
CA GLU A 116 1.15 -13.14 -6.35
C GLU A 116 2.21 -13.71 -7.31
N GLU A 117 2.20 -13.31 -8.58
CA GLU A 117 3.27 -13.63 -9.55
C GLU A 117 4.57 -12.90 -9.19
N ILE A 118 4.48 -11.61 -8.84
CA ILE A 118 5.63 -10.82 -8.37
C ILE A 118 6.27 -11.45 -7.13
N ILE A 119 5.46 -11.86 -6.14
CA ILE A 119 5.93 -12.56 -4.93
C ILE A 119 6.71 -13.81 -5.33
N ARG A 120 6.15 -14.63 -6.22
CA ARG A 120 6.81 -15.86 -6.70
C ARG A 120 8.10 -15.55 -7.45
N LYS A 121 8.09 -14.56 -8.34
CA LYS A 121 9.27 -14.14 -9.14
C LYS A 121 10.43 -13.74 -8.23
N VAL A 122 10.18 -12.83 -7.28
CA VAL A 122 11.22 -12.37 -6.35
C VAL A 122 11.77 -13.53 -5.53
N ALA A 123 10.89 -14.41 -5.03
CA ALA A 123 11.31 -15.57 -4.26
C ALA A 123 12.21 -16.52 -5.07
N LEU A 124 11.87 -16.78 -6.33
CA LEU A 124 12.66 -17.64 -7.22
C LEU A 124 14.01 -17.03 -7.59
N VAL A 125 14.06 -15.72 -7.84
CA VAL A 125 15.31 -15.01 -8.16
C VAL A 125 16.29 -15.09 -6.99
N ILE A 126 15.84 -14.78 -5.76
CA ILE A 126 16.67 -14.93 -4.56
C ILE A 126 17.18 -16.36 -4.42
N LEU A 127 16.31 -17.35 -4.68
CA LEU A 127 16.64 -18.75 -4.46
C LEU A 127 17.62 -19.32 -5.50
N ASN A 128 17.45 -18.97 -6.77
CA ASN A 128 18.18 -19.57 -7.88
C ASN A 128 19.45 -18.80 -8.23
N GLU A 129 19.43 -17.47 -8.09
CA GLU A 129 20.55 -16.60 -8.42
C GLU A 129 21.39 -16.24 -7.19
N GLY A 130 20.89 -16.54 -5.98
CA GLY A 130 21.62 -16.31 -4.74
C GLY A 130 21.77 -14.83 -4.40
N LEU A 131 20.85 -13.98 -4.85
CA LEU A 131 20.92 -12.53 -4.60
C LEU A 131 20.83 -12.23 -3.10
N GLU A 132 21.74 -11.39 -2.62
CA GLU A 132 21.96 -11.15 -1.19
C GLU A 132 21.47 -9.77 -0.74
N SER A 133 20.96 -8.93 -1.64
CA SER A 133 20.51 -7.57 -1.31
C SER A 133 19.20 -7.17 -2.03
N ALA A 134 18.44 -6.25 -1.43
CA ALA A 134 17.23 -5.72 -2.05
C ALA A 134 17.57 -4.95 -3.33
N SER A 135 18.69 -4.23 -3.34
CA SER A 135 19.16 -3.51 -4.54
C SER A 135 19.44 -4.45 -5.71
N GLU A 136 20.17 -5.56 -5.48
CA GLU A 136 20.40 -6.58 -6.52
C GLU A 136 19.08 -7.16 -7.05
N VAL A 137 18.15 -7.49 -6.14
CA VAL A 137 16.84 -8.02 -6.51
C VAL A 137 16.06 -7.01 -7.35
N THR A 138 16.08 -5.72 -6.99
CA THR A 138 15.46 -4.65 -7.76
C THR A 138 16.09 -4.53 -9.14
N GLU A 139 17.42 -4.51 -9.25
CA GLU A 139 18.14 -4.42 -10.51
C GLU A 139 17.82 -5.60 -11.44
N THR A 140 17.82 -6.83 -10.92
CA THR A 140 17.51 -8.03 -11.71
C THR A 140 16.04 -8.09 -12.13
N THR A 141 15.13 -7.76 -11.21
CA THR A 141 13.69 -7.97 -11.46
C THR A 141 12.98 -6.79 -12.10
N GLN A 142 13.58 -5.60 -12.04
CA GLN A 142 13.01 -4.30 -12.40
C GLN A 142 11.73 -3.97 -11.60
N ILE A 143 11.61 -4.53 -10.38
CA ILE A 143 10.52 -4.25 -9.45
C ILE A 143 10.91 -3.07 -8.55
N ALA A 144 9.97 -2.17 -8.29
CA ALA A 144 10.18 -1.00 -7.43
C ALA A 144 10.81 -1.38 -6.08
N PRO A 145 11.83 -0.64 -5.59
CA PRO A 145 12.55 -1.00 -4.36
C PRO A 145 11.63 -1.15 -3.16
N PHE A 146 10.67 -0.24 -2.98
CA PHE A 146 9.67 -0.34 -1.90
C PHE A 146 8.90 -1.67 -1.90
N VAL A 147 8.55 -2.19 -3.08
CA VAL A 147 7.87 -3.49 -3.21
C VAL A 147 8.82 -4.60 -2.81
N VAL A 148 10.05 -4.61 -3.34
CA VAL A 148 11.07 -5.62 -2.99
C VAL A 148 11.33 -5.65 -1.49
N ASP A 149 11.49 -4.49 -0.86
CA ASP A 149 11.71 -4.37 0.58
C ASP A 149 10.59 -5.00 1.41
N ASN A 150 9.33 -4.71 1.05
CA ASN A 150 8.18 -5.31 1.73
C ASN A 150 8.08 -6.82 1.47
N LEU A 151 8.49 -7.30 0.30
CA LEU A 151 8.51 -8.74 0.00
C LEU A 151 9.61 -9.47 0.77
N LEU A 152 10.77 -8.85 0.97
CA LEU A 152 11.78 -9.40 1.87
C LEU A 152 11.27 -9.48 3.31
N ASP A 153 10.53 -8.48 3.78
CA ASP A 153 9.86 -8.53 5.10
C ASP A 153 8.77 -9.62 5.14
N LEU A 154 8.02 -9.81 4.05
CA LEU A 154 7.05 -10.90 3.91
C LEU A 154 7.73 -12.27 4.07
N PHE A 155 8.84 -12.50 3.36
CA PHE A 155 9.57 -13.76 3.43
C PHE A 155 10.20 -13.96 4.81
N ALA A 156 10.76 -12.92 5.41
CA ALA A 156 11.27 -12.96 6.78
C ALA A 156 10.16 -13.32 7.78
N SER A 157 8.97 -12.72 7.66
CA SER A 157 7.82 -13.02 8.53
C SER A 157 7.33 -14.48 8.42
N ARG A 158 7.57 -15.13 7.28
CA ARG A 158 7.27 -16.55 7.03
C ARG A 158 8.40 -17.49 7.45
N ASN A 159 9.47 -16.98 8.04
CA ASN A 159 10.72 -17.72 8.31
C ASN A 159 11.34 -18.34 7.04
N TRP A 160 11.09 -17.75 5.87
CA TRP A 160 11.65 -18.23 4.60
C TRP A 160 13.09 -17.80 4.41
N LEU A 161 13.43 -16.62 4.90
CA LEU A 161 14.79 -16.07 4.90
C LEU A 161 15.02 -15.24 6.15
N LYS A 162 16.28 -14.84 6.38
CA LYS A 162 16.63 -13.85 7.38
C LYS A 162 17.27 -12.64 6.70
N VAL A 163 16.86 -11.45 7.17
CA VAL A 163 17.36 -10.17 6.66
C VAL A 163 18.11 -9.38 7.72
N SER A 164 19.10 -8.61 7.29
CA SER A 164 19.76 -7.56 8.06
C SER A 164 19.62 -6.23 7.34
N ASN A 165 19.32 -5.17 8.09
CA ASN A 165 19.18 -3.83 7.52
C ASN A 165 20.49 -3.06 7.71
N THR A 166 20.95 -2.41 6.65
CA THR A 166 21.95 -1.34 6.70
C THR A 166 21.24 0.02 6.65
N LEU A 167 22.00 1.11 6.63
CA LEU A 167 21.44 2.46 6.46
C LEU A 167 20.78 2.67 5.09
N SER A 168 21.20 1.93 4.07
CA SER A 168 20.81 2.14 2.67
C SER A 168 20.12 0.95 2.01
N ASP A 169 20.31 -0.26 2.54
CA ASP A 169 19.86 -1.49 1.88
C ASP A 169 19.54 -2.61 2.88
N LYS A 170 18.75 -3.58 2.43
CA LYS A 170 18.35 -4.77 3.17
C LYS A 170 19.02 -6.00 2.56
N HIS A 171 19.77 -6.73 3.37
CA HIS A 171 20.53 -7.90 2.93
C HIS A 171 19.92 -9.20 3.42
N VAL A 172 19.87 -10.20 2.54
CA VAL A 172 19.52 -11.59 2.83
C VAL A 172 20.79 -12.34 3.20
N TYR A 173 20.87 -12.86 4.41
CA TYR A 173 22.05 -13.63 4.86
C TYR A 173 21.77 -15.12 5.13
N SER A 174 20.50 -15.52 5.00
CA SER A 174 20.12 -16.92 5.18
C SER A 174 18.82 -17.21 4.46
N VAL A 175 18.78 -18.30 3.67
CA VAL A 175 17.58 -18.81 3.01
C VAL A 175 17.25 -20.19 3.58
N SER A 176 16.01 -20.38 4.01
CA SER A 176 15.55 -21.63 4.63
C SER A 176 15.20 -22.70 3.58
N PRO A 177 15.31 -23.99 3.93
CA PRO A 177 14.77 -25.08 3.10
C PRO A 177 13.24 -24.99 2.90
N SER A 178 12.52 -24.34 3.81
CA SER A 178 11.06 -24.17 3.71
C SER A 178 10.66 -23.34 2.50
N MET A 179 11.45 -22.32 2.16
CA MET A 179 11.24 -21.51 0.96
C MET A 179 11.35 -22.35 -0.32
N LYS A 180 12.37 -23.23 -0.40
CA LYS A 180 12.55 -24.18 -1.51
C LYS A 180 11.32 -25.05 -1.71
N ARG A 181 10.81 -25.63 -0.61
CA ARG A 181 9.64 -26.53 -0.65
C ARG A 181 8.34 -25.82 -0.99
N ALA A 182 8.20 -24.54 -0.63
CA ALA A 182 6.99 -23.77 -0.93
C ALA A 182 6.89 -23.34 -2.41
N LEU A 183 7.99 -23.38 -3.16
CA LEU A 183 8.05 -22.94 -4.57
C LEU A 183 8.12 -24.11 -5.58
N ALA A 184 8.42 -25.32 -5.09
CA ALA A 184 8.52 -26.56 -5.85
C ALA A 184 7.17 -27.08 -6.36
#